data_AF-A0A9D6GSB7-F1
#
_entry.id   AF-A0A9D6GSB7-F1
#
_cell.length_a   1.000
_cell.length_b   1.000
_cell.length_c   1.000
_cell.angle_alpha   90.00
_cell.angle_beta   90.00
_cell.angle_gamma   90.00
#
_symmetry.space_group_name_H-M   'P 1'
#
loop_
_entity.id
_entity.type
_entity.pdbx_description
1 polymer ?
#
loop_
_entity_poly.entity_id
_entity_poly.type
_entity_poly.pdbx_seq_one_letter_code
_entity_poly.pdbx_strand_id
1 'polypeptide(L)'
;MRLGKWTSVLFLVLSVNCAHMKSESLEASAPSTLLWVKKKLFAGVFYDDDRYGMMSPIPLDETSYVHSISGDRIVPPASDETIPFGTRVVLKKIEWPTQRNQVQRPLLTPRQYLWLYFAVAADRGHVRIHRERSYIMVVPIEIRTTSQLDDWLLQYFSKQDNNLEFLLKLSK
;
A
#
# COMPACT_ATOMS: atom_id res chain seq x y z
N MET A 1 -10.48 -23.14 72.29
CA MET A 1 -10.41 -22.02 71.31
C MET A 1 -10.48 -22.61 69.91
N ARG A 2 -11.57 -22.38 69.19
CA ARG A 2 -11.78 -22.85 67.81
C ARG A 2 -11.48 -21.69 66.86
N LEU A 3 -10.47 -21.82 66.00
CA LEU A 3 -10.22 -20.85 64.93
C LEU A 3 -11.23 -21.12 63.79
N GLY A 4 -12.05 -20.11 63.54
CA GLY A 4 -13.05 -20.08 62.48
C GLY A 4 -12.44 -19.77 61.12
N LYS A 5 -12.99 -20.46 60.12
CA LYS A 5 -12.80 -20.25 58.68
C LYS A 5 -13.08 -18.80 58.32
N TRP A 6 -12.17 -18.16 57.59
CA TRP A 6 -12.44 -16.90 56.92
C TRP A 6 -12.64 -17.10 55.42
N THR A 7 -13.67 -16.41 54.98
CA THR A 7 -14.41 -16.39 53.74
C THR A 7 -13.60 -15.94 52.52
N SER A 8 -13.94 -16.57 51.40
CA SER A 8 -13.70 -16.18 50.02
C SER A 8 -13.78 -14.67 49.78
N VAL A 9 -12.78 -14.12 49.09
CA VAL A 9 -12.97 -12.92 48.27
C VAL A 9 -12.65 -13.29 46.84
N LEU A 10 -13.73 -13.39 46.08
CA LEU A 10 -13.83 -13.55 44.65
C LEU A 10 -13.49 -12.19 44.00
N PHE A 11 -12.37 -12.06 43.30
CA PHE A 11 -12.10 -10.89 42.44
C PHE A 11 -12.36 -11.29 40.99
N LEU A 12 -13.47 -10.77 40.46
CA LEU A 12 -13.95 -10.94 39.10
C LEU A 12 -13.54 -9.70 38.28
N VAL A 13 -12.99 -9.95 37.09
CA VAL A 13 -13.04 -9.12 35.87
C VAL A 13 -12.21 -7.83 35.84
N LEU A 14 -11.09 -7.91 35.12
CA LEU A 14 -10.86 -7.06 33.94
C LEU A 14 -10.30 -7.96 32.85
N SER A 15 -11.21 -8.58 32.09
CA SER A 15 -10.90 -9.13 30.78
C SER A 15 -10.47 -7.96 29.90
N VAL A 16 -9.16 -7.77 29.78
CA VAL A 16 -8.61 -7.04 28.65
C VAL A 16 -8.99 -7.88 27.44
N ASN A 17 -10.02 -7.43 26.72
CA ASN A 17 -10.23 -7.79 25.31
C ASN A 17 -9.02 -7.23 24.56
N CYS A 18 -7.89 -7.92 24.70
CA CYS A 18 -6.81 -7.84 23.77
C CYS A 18 -7.39 -8.52 22.53
N ALA A 19 -7.98 -7.73 21.65
CA ALA A 19 -8.15 -8.09 20.25
C ALA A 19 -6.74 -8.32 19.70
N HIS A 20 -6.18 -9.48 20.06
CA HIS A 20 -5.05 -10.10 19.43
C HIS A 20 -5.58 -10.45 18.03
N MET A 21 -5.63 -9.42 17.16
CA MET A 21 -5.59 -9.63 15.73
C MET A 21 -4.35 -10.49 15.53
N LYS A 22 -4.58 -11.78 15.40
CA LYS A 22 -3.63 -12.77 14.92
C LYS A 22 -3.01 -12.17 13.66
N SER A 23 -1.84 -11.55 13.79
CA SER A 23 -0.95 -11.23 12.70
C SER A 23 -0.25 -12.53 12.27
N GLU A 24 -1.05 -13.57 12.04
CA GLU A 24 -0.62 -14.90 11.67
C GLU A 24 -0.17 -14.81 10.22
N SER A 25 1.13 -14.52 10.05
CA SER A 25 1.95 -14.82 8.88
C SER A 25 1.37 -14.48 7.50
N LEU A 26 0.82 -13.27 7.30
CA LEU A 26 0.57 -12.72 5.96
C LEU A 26 1.84 -12.28 5.22
N GLU A 27 3.03 -12.64 5.73
CA GLU A 27 4.30 -12.58 4.99
C GLU A 27 4.55 -13.84 4.14
N ALA A 28 3.59 -14.77 4.08
CA ALA A 28 3.57 -15.74 2.99
C ALA A 28 3.35 -14.96 1.70
N SER A 29 4.41 -14.87 0.89
CA SER A 29 4.46 -14.29 -0.45
C SER A 29 3.16 -14.57 -1.22
N ALA A 30 2.19 -13.65 -1.12
CA ALA A 30 0.95 -13.77 -1.87
C ALA A 30 1.32 -13.88 -3.36
N PRO A 31 0.66 -14.75 -4.14
CA PRO A 31 0.98 -14.92 -5.54
C PRO A 31 0.93 -13.55 -6.23
N SER A 32 2.03 -13.19 -6.88
CA SER A 32 2.16 -11.90 -7.54
C SER A 32 1.04 -11.74 -8.54
N THR A 33 0.23 -10.69 -8.41
CA THR A 33 -0.97 -10.51 -9.22
C THR A 33 -0.66 -9.59 -10.40
N LEU A 34 -0.87 -10.10 -11.62
CA LEU A 34 -0.72 -9.31 -12.84
C LEU A 34 -1.94 -8.40 -13.03
N LEU A 35 -1.69 -7.12 -13.29
CA LEU A 35 -2.71 -6.09 -13.44
C LEU A 35 -2.37 -5.16 -14.61
N TRP A 36 -3.39 -4.46 -15.10
CA TRP A 36 -3.31 -3.45 -16.14
C TRP A 36 -3.81 -2.11 -15.62
N VAL A 37 -3.05 -1.06 -15.86
CA VAL A 37 -3.38 0.30 -15.40
C VAL A 37 -4.61 0.83 -16.16
N LYS A 38 -5.65 1.28 -15.44
CA LYS A 38 -6.91 1.86 -15.97
C LYS A 38 -6.89 3.37 -16.11
N LYS A 39 -5.94 4.05 -15.48
CA LYS A 39 -5.80 5.51 -15.48
C LYS A 39 -4.32 5.87 -15.42
N LYS A 40 -3.92 6.95 -16.08
CA LYS A 40 -2.55 7.48 -15.93
C LYS A 40 -2.20 7.62 -14.44
N LEU A 41 -1.02 7.17 -14.05
CA LEU A 41 -0.46 7.37 -12.71
C LEU A 41 0.76 8.28 -12.80
N PHE A 42 1.01 9.04 -11.76
CA PHE A 42 2.23 9.83 -11.58
C PHE A 42 3.23 9.00 -10.77
N ALA A 43 4.49 9.07 -11.15
CA ALA A 43 5.55 8.33 -10.47
C ALA A 43 6.80 9.19 -10.27
N GLY A 44 7.62 8.80 -9.30
CA GLY A 44 8.80 9.53 -8.90
C GLY A 44 9.47 8.95 -7.67
N VAL A 45 10.24 9.78 -6.95
CA VAL A 45 10.96 9.36 -5.74
C VAL A 45 9.99 9.18 -4.56
N PHE A 46 10.21 8.14 -3.75
CA PHE A 46 9.38 7.88 -2.57
C PHE A 46 9.95 8.56 -1.32
N TYR A 47 9.59 9.84 -1.11
CA TYR A 47 10.04 10.63 0.04
C TYR A 47 11.59 10.62 0.16
N ASP A 48 12.11 10.24 1.33
CA ASP A 48 13.54 10.10 1.63
C ASP A 48 14.08 8.67 1.39
N ASP A 49 13.27 7.78 0.81
CA ASP A 49 13.62 6.39 0.52
C ASP A 49 13.90 6.20 -0.98
N ASP A 50 15.18 6.10 -1.34
CA ASP A 50 15.65 5.92 -2.72
C ASP A 50 15.51 4.48 -3.23
N ARG A 51 15.22 3.52 -2.34
CA ARG A 51 15.07 2.10 -2.69
C ARG A 51 13.83 1.84 -3.54
N TYR A 52 12.83 2.71 -3.45
CA TYR A 52 11.55 2.57 -4.13
C TYR A 52 11.16 3.84 -4.88
N GLY A 53 10.41 3.68 -5.96
CA GLY A 53 9.62 4.77 -6.53
C GLY A 53 8.30 4.93 -5.79
N MET A 54 7.68 6.11 -5.87
CA MET A 54 6.28 6.29 -5.52
C MET A 54 5.45 6.23 -6.78
N MET A 55 4.24 5.67 -6.71
CA MET A 55 3.21 5.88 -7.73
C MET A 55 1.91 6.37 -7.08
N SER A 56 1.18 7.21 -7.79
CA SER A 56 -0.04 7.85 -7.28
C SER A 56 -1.02 8.17 -8.42
N PRO A 57 -2.35 8.16 -8.17
CA PRO A 57 -3.33 8.61 -9.15
C PRO A 57 -3.38 10.14 -9.29
N ILE A 58 -2.75 10.88 -8.37
CA ILE A 58 -2.63 12.35 -8.37
C ILE A 58 -1.15 12.75 -8.38
N PRO A 59 -0.79 13.98 -8.81
CA PRO A 59 0.59 14.48 -8.74
C PRO A 59 1.20 14.31 -7.34
N LEU A 60 2.49 13.94 -7.28
CA LEU A 60 3.13 13.58 -6.01
C LEU A 60 3.25 14.78 -5.07
N ASP A 61 3.52 15.96 -5.63
CA ASP A 61 3.59 17.25 -4.93
C ASP A 61 2.24 17.73 -4.38
N GLU A 62 1.13 17.11 -4.80
CA GLU A 62 -0.20 17.34 -4.23
C GLU A 62 -0.56 16.32 -3.13
N THR A 63 0.26 15.27 -2.94
CA THR A 63 0.03 14.27 -1.89
C THR A 63 0.57 14.76 -0.54
N SER A 64 -0.18 14.48 0.54
CA SER A 64 0.21 14.87 1.90
C SER A 64 -0.12 13.76 2.89
N TYR A 65 0.75 12.76 2.97
CA TYR A 65 0.58 11.63 3.89
C TYR A 65 1.41 11.77 5.18
N VAL A 66 2.42 12.65 5.18
CA VAL A 66 3.37 12.77 6.29
C VAL A 66 3.34 14.20 6.81
N HIS A 67 3.35 14.34 8.13
CA HIS A 67 3.44 15.62 8.83
C HIS A 67 4.67 15.60 9.74
N SER A 68 5.34 16.75 9.85
CA SER A 68 6.45 16.97 10.77
C SER A 68 5.94 17.02 12.22
N ILE A 69 6.87 17.00 13.18
CA ILE A 69 6.54 17.19 14.61
C ILE A 69 5.87 18.55 14.85
N SER A 70 6.25 19.55 14.05
CA SER A 70 5.67 20.90 14.09
C SER A 70 4.30 21.00 13.40
N GLY A 71 3.84 19.93 12.75
CA GLY A 71 2.58 19.89 11.99
C GLY A 71 2.72 20.27 10.51
N ASP A 72 3.91 20.63 10.05
CA ASP A 72 4.15 20.97 8.64
C ASP A 72 3.99 19.76 7.74
N ARG A 73 3.44 19.95 6.55
CA ARG A 73 3.32 18.88 5.56
C ARG A 73 4.69 18.53 5.00
N ILE A 74 5.04 17.25 5.03
CA ILE A 74 6.19 16.71 4.30
C ILE A 74 5.64 16.17 2.98
N VAL A 75 6.02 16.83 1.90
CA VAL A 75 5.57 16.52 0.55
C VAL A 75 6.69 15.74 -0.15
N PRO A 76 6.39 14.64 -0.87
CA PRO A 76 7.41 13.96 -1.65
C PRO A 76 7.89 14.84 -2.81
N PRO A 77 9.05 14.54 -3.42
CA PRO A 77 9.48 15.22 -4.63
C PRO A 77 8.40 15.15 -5.73
N ALA A 78 8.35 16.19 -6.59
CA ALA A 78 7.45 16.20 -7.74
C ALA A 78 7.68 14.98 -8.63
N SER A 79 6.62 14.54 -9.32
CA SER A 79 6.72 13.42 -10.27
C SER A 79 7.67 13.76 -11.40
N ASP A 80 8.61 12.86 -11.68
CA ASP A 80 9.54 12.94 -12.81
C ASP A 80 9.11 12.04 -13.98
N GLU A 81 8.14 11.15 -13.74
CA GLU A 81 7.63 10.22 -14.74
C GLU A 81 6.12 9.97 -14.58
N THR A 82 5.54 9.35 -15.59
CA THR A 82 4.12 8.96 -15.57
C THR A 82 3.99 7.55 -16.11
N ILE A 83 3.16 6.74 -15.47
CA ILE A 83 2.82 5.38 -15.91
C ILE A 83 1.56 5.48 -16.79
N PRO A 84 1.66 5.17 -18.09
CA PRO A 84 0.55 5.28 -19.01
C PRO A 84 -0.64 4.35 -18.70
N PHE A 85 -1.80 4.70 -19.26
CA PHE A 85 -2.93 3.78 -19.35
C PHE A 85 -2.51 2.51 -20.09
N GLY A 86 -3.01 1.36 -19.64
CA GLY A 86 -2.73 0.09 -20.29
C GLY A 86 -1.31 -0.43 -20.06
N THR A 87 -0.51 0.21 -19.19
CA THR A 87 0.76 -0.36 -18.75
C THR A 87 0.50 -1.58 -17.87
N ARG A 88 1.30 -2.62 -18.08
CA ARG A 88 1.22 -3.86 -17.31
C ARG A 88 2.05 -3.71 -16.03
N VAL A 89 1.45 -4.02 -14.90
CA VAL A 89 2.11 -3.99 -13.59
C VAL A 89 1.90 -5.30 -12.85
N VAL A 90 2.78 -5.60 -11.92
CA VAL A 90 2.70 -6.78 -11.07
C VAL A 90 2.65 -6.32 -9.62
N LEU A 91 1.53 -6.57 -8.94
CA LEU A 91 1.42 -6.39 -7.49
C LEU A 91 2.23 -7.49 -6.80
N LYS A 92 3.33 -7.11 -6.16
CA LYS A 92 4.31 -8.00 -5.53
C LYS A 92 4.00 -8.27 -4.07
N LYS A 93 3.58 -7.23 -3.33
CA LYS A 93 3.37 -7.30 -1.89
C LYS A 93 2.31 -6.28 -1.47
N ILE A 94 1.49 -6.68 -0.49
CA ILE A 94 0.57 -5.82 0.24
C ILE A 94 1.11 -5.75 1.67
N GLU A 95 1.50 -4.57 2.14
CA GLU A 95 2.11 -4.41 3.46
C GLU A 95 1.28 -3.51 4.37
N TRP A 96 0.53 -4.16 5.26
CA TRP A 96 -0.26 -3.50 6.29
C TRP A 96 0.63 -2.76 7.31
N PRO A 97 0.17 -1.63 7.87
CA PRO A 97 0.93 -0.83 8.83
C PRO A 97 0.94 -1.47 10.23
N THR A 98 1.50 -2.67 10.36
CA THR A 98 1.72 -3.33 11.66
C THR A 98 2.80 -2.60 12.46
N GLN A 99 2.84 -2.78 13.79
CA GLN A 99 3.89 -2.17 14.62
C GLN A 99 5.31 -2.52 14.14
N ARG A 100 5.52 -3.79 13.74
CA ARG A 100 6.80 -4.24 13.16
C ARG A 100 7.14 -3.49 11.88
N ASN A 101 6.20 -3.41 10.93
CA ASN A 101 6.44 -2.74 9.64
C ASN A 101 6.67 -1.24 9.85
N GLN A 102 5.91 -0.59 10.74
CA GLN A 102 6.10 0.82 11.07
C GLN A 102 7.51 1.13 11.59
N VAL A 103 8.10 0.25 12.40
CA VAL A 103 9.47 0.42 12.92
C VAL A 103 10.53 0.19 11.84
N GLN A 104 10.27 -0.69 10.87
CA GLN A 104 11.22 -1.00 9.79
C GLN A 104 11.21 0.01 8.64
N ARG A 105 10.15 0.81 8.53
CA ARG A 105 10.01 1.84 7.49
C ARG A 105 10.82 3.10 7.81
N PRO A 106 11.37 3.80 6.81
CA PRO A 106 12.08 5.06 7.02
C PRO A 106 11.21 6.13 7.69
N LEU A 107 11.85 7.02 8.45
CA LEU A 107 11.15 7.92 9.36
C LEU A 107 10.21 8.90 8.64
N LEU A 108 10.65 9.46 7.50
CA LEU A 108 9.91 10.49 6.76
C LEU A 108 9.01 9.90 5.67
N THR A 109 8.61 8.64 5.82
CA THR A 109 7.67 7.96 4.92
C THR A 109 6.28 7.80 5.59
N PRO A 110 5.21 7.51 4.83
CA PRO A 110 3.86 7.34 5.37
C PRO A 110 3.69 6.01 6.13
N ARG A 111 4.33 5.89 7.29
CA ARG A 111 4.46 4.65 8.06
C ARG A 111 3.12 4.07 8.53
N GLN A 112 2.14 4.92 8.80
CA GLN A 112 0.81 4.51 9.28
C GLN A 112 -0.13 4.04 8.16
N TYR A 113 0.29 4.13 6.90
CA TYR A 113 -0.53 3.79 5.74
C TYR A 113 -0.24 2.39 5.23
N LEU A 114 -1.20 1.79 4.54
CA LEU A 114 -1.01 0.56 3.79
C LEU A 114 -0.17 0.83 2.54
N TRP A 115 0.86 0.01 2.32
CA TRP A 115 1.76 0.12 1.15
C TRP A 115 1.52 -1.03 0.19
N LEU A 116 1.40 -0.71 -1.10
CA LEU A 116 1.31 -1.69 -2.17
C LEU A 116 2.56 -1.62 -3.03
N TYR A 117 3.25 -2.74 -3.18
CA TYR A 117 4.49 -2.81 -3.93
C TYR A 117 4.21 -3.34 -5.33
N PHE A 118 4.59 -2.58 -6.34
CA PHE A 118 4.43 -2.93 -7.74
C PHE A 118 5.77 -3.02 -8.45
N ALA A 119 5.88 -3.98 -9.36
CA ALA A 119 6.87 -3.92 -10.43
C ALA A 119 6.17 -3.49 -11.71
N VAL A 120 6.65 -2.44 -12.36
CA VAL A 120 6.12 -1.98 -13.65
C VAL A 120 6.87 -2.73 -14.76
N ALA A 121 6.14 -3.39 -15.66
CA ALA A 121 6.79 -4.03 -16.80
C ALA A 121 7.34 -2.93 -17.72
N ALA A 122 8.63 -3.05 -18.11
CA ALA A 122 9.21 -2.16 -19.12
C ALA A 122 8.35 -2.14 -20.39
N ASP A 123 8.21 -0.96 -20.99
CA ASP A 123 7.35 -0.71 -22.15
C ASP A 123 7.51 -1.72 -23.28
N ARG A 124 6.43 -1.92 -24.05
CA ARG A 124 6.45 -2.72 -25.28
C ARG A 124 7.37 -2.04 -26.31
N GLY A 125 8.64 -2.44 -26.39
CA GLY A 125 9.63 -1.96 -27.37
C GLY A 125 11.00 -2.64 -27.28
N HIS A 126 11.86 -2.42 -28.29
CA HIS A 126 13.18 -3.05 -28.43
C HIS A 126 14.27 -2.54 -27.46
N VAL A 127 13.93 -1.64 -26.52
CA VAL A 127 14.90 -1.11 -25.57
C VAL A 127 14.69 -1.78 -24.22
N ARG A 128 15.53 -2.77 -23.91
CA ARG A 128 15.67 -3.34 -22.57
C ARG A 128 16.27 -2.28 -21.65
N ILE A 129 15.44 -1.38 -21.12
CA ILE A 129 15.88 -0.51 -20.03
C ILE A 129 15.86 -1.36 -18.75
N HIS A 130 17.04 -1.75 -18.28
CA HIS A 130 17.24 -2.30 -16.95
C HIS A 130 16.90 -1.24 -15.91
N ARG A 131 15.62 -1.09 -15.60
CA ARG A 131 15.17 -0.63 -14.29
C ARG A 131 13.95 -1.44 -13.88
N GLU A 132 14.17 -2.55 -13.18
CA GLU A 132 13.14 -3.16 -12.33
C GLU A 132 12.91 -2.25 -11.10
N ARG A 133 12.58 -0.97 -11.33
CA ARG A 133 12.27 -0.08 -10.22
C ARG A 133 10.95 -0.58 -9.62
N SER A 134 11.00 -0.90 -8.33
CA SER A 134 9.79 -1.22 -7.57
C SER A 134 9.14 0.06 -7.09
N TYR A 135 7.83 0.13 -7.21
CA TYR A 135 7.05 1.31 -6.87
C TYR A 135 6.12 1.01 -5.70
N ILE A 136 5.97 1.99 -4.81
CA ILE A 136 5.04 1.96 -3.71
C ILE A 136 3.85 2.85 -4.06
N MET A 137 2.65 2.29 -3.96
CA MET A 137 1.41 3.05 -3.94
C MET A 137 0.89 3.09 -2.50
N VAL A 138 0.67 4.30 -2.00
CA VAL A 138 0.16 4.53 -0.64
C VAL A 138 -1.35 4.54 -0.69
N VAL A 139 -1.97 3.65 0.09
CA VAL A 139 -3.42 3.51 0.13
C VAL A 139 -4.00 4.47 1.18
N PRO A 140 -5.12 5.18 0.90
CA PRO A 140 -5.81 6.02 1.87
C PRO A 140 -6.13 5.29 3.19
N ILE A 141 -6.05 6.02 4.32
CA ILE A 141 -6.17 5.46 5.68
C ILE A 141 -7.57 4.93 6.01
N GLU A 142 -8.56 5.32 5.21
CA GLU A 142 -9.95 4.88 5.31
C GLU A 142 -10.11 3.40 4.90
N ILE A 143 -9.16 2.85 4.15
CA ILE A 143 -9.18 1.46 3.69
C ILE A 143 -8.57 0.57 4.76
N ARG A 144 -9.45 -0.18 5.44
CA ARG A 144 -9.08 -1.01 6.59
C ARG A 144 -9.28 -2.49 6.35
N THR A 145 -10.02 -2.87 5.30
CA THR A 145 -10.35 -4.26 4.99
C THR A 145 -9.89 -4.64 3.60
N THR A 146 -9.69 -5.94 3.37
CA THR A 146 -9.31 -6.47 2.05
C THR A 146 -10.37 -6.17 0.99
N SER A 147 -11.66 -6.25 1.34
CA SER A 147 -12.75 -5.92 0.39
C SER A 147 -12.69 -4.46 -0.06
N GLN A 148 -12.47 -3.52 0.87
CA GLN A 148 -12.32 -2.11 0.53
C GLN A 148 -11.07 -1.86 -0.33
N LEU A 149 -9.99 -2.60 -0.05
CA LEU A 149 -8.76 -2.54 -0.84
C LEU A 149 -9.00 -3.05 -2.26
N ASP A 150 -9.71 -4.16 -2.43
CA ASP A 150 -10.06 -4.72 -3.74
C ASP A 150 -10.91 -3.73 -4.55
N ASP A 151 -11.96 -3.15 -3.93
CA ASP A 151 -12.81 -2.15 -4.56
C ASP A 151 -12.02 -0.90 -4.97
N TRP A 152 -11.10 -0.45 -4.13
CA TRP A 152 -10.22 0.68 -4.42
C TRP A 152 -9.23 0.36 -5.55
N LEU A 153 -8.62 -0.82 -5.53
CA LEU A 153 -7.70 -1.29 -6.57
C LEU A 153 -8.41 -1.34 -7.94
N LEU A 154 -9.66 -1.80 -7.99
CA LEU A 154 -10.46 -1.87 -9.22
C LEU A 154 -10.74 -0.50 -9.85
N GLN A 155 -10.58 0.60 -9.12
CA GLN A 155 -10.70 1.96 -9.68
C GLN A 155 -9.51 2.32 -10.58
N TYR A 156 -8.33 1.77 -10.30
CA TYR A 156 -7.07 2.12 -10.94
C TYR A 156 -6.47 0.98 -11.77
N PHE A 157 -6.88 -0.27 -11.51
CA PHE A 157 -6.31 -1.46 -12.14
C PHE A 157 -7.40 -2.41 -12.64
N SER A 158 -7.05 -3.19 -13.66
CA SER A 158 -7.88 -4.27 -14.24
C SER A 158 -7.08 -5.56 -14.29
N LYS A 159 -7.77 -6.70 -14.21
CA LYS A 159 -7.16 -8.02 -14.47
C LYS A 159 -7.02 -8.31 -15.98
N GLN A 160 -7.71 -7.55 -16.82
CA GLN A 160 -7.76 -7.73 -18.27
C GLN A 160 -7.08 -6.54 -18.99
N ASP A 161 -6.51 -6.80 -20.17
CA ASP A 161 -5.88 -5.75 -20.98
C ASP A 161 -6.97 -4.84 -21.59
N ASN A 162 -7.13 -3.65 -21.01
CA ASN A 162 -8.14 -2.69 -21.46
C ASN A 162 -7.78 -2.04 -22.81
N ASN A 163 -6.55 -2.21 -23.32
CA ASN A 163 -6.15 -1.62 -24.60
C ASN A 163 -6.92 -2.23 -25.78
N LEU A 164 -7.24 -3.53 -25.70
CA LEU A 164 -7.97 -4.23 -26.77
C LEU A 164 -9.38 -3.65 -26.96
N GLU A 165 -10.09 -3.35 -25.86
CA GLU A 165 -11.41 -2.73 -25.93
C GLU A 165 -11.36 -1.31 -26.51
N PHE A 166 -10.33 -0.54 -26.14
CA PHE A 166 -10.16 0.82 -26.65
C PHE A 166 -9.89 0.81 -28.17
N LEU A 167 -9.02 -0.06 -28.66
CA LEU A 167 -8.73 -0.19 -30.09
C LEU A 167 -9.95 -0.62 -30.90
N LEU A 168 -10.75 -1.56 -30.39
CA LEU A 168 -12.00 -1.99 -31.05
C LEU A 168 -13.06 -0.88 -31.14
N LYS A 169 -13.05 0.08 -30.21
CA LYS A 169 -13.94 1.25 -30.27
C LYS A 169 -13.49 2.27 -31.30
N LEU A 170 -12.19 2.40 -31.56
CA LEU A 170 -11.65 3.32 -32.57
C LEU A 170 -11.80 2.82 -34.01
N SER A 171 -11.98 1.52 -34.21
CA SER A 171 -12.16 0.92 -35.53
C SER A 171 -13.61 0.96 -36.05
N LYS A 172 -14.54 1.55 -35.30
CA LYS A 172 -15.95 1.73 -35.68
C LYS A 172 -16.22 3.21 -35.96
#